data_AF-A0A412HWC0-F1
#
_entry.id   AF-A0A412HWC0-F1
#
_cell.length_a   1.000
_cell.length_b   1.000
_cell.length_c   1.000
_cell.angle_alpha   90.00
_cell.angle_beta   90.00
_cell.angle_gamma   90.00
#
_symmetry.space_group_name_H-M   'P 1'
#
loop_
_entity.id
_entity.type
_entity.pdbx_description
1 polymer ?
#
loop_
_entity_poly.entity_id
_entity_poly.type
_entity_poly.pdbx_seq_one_letter_code
_entity_poly.pdbx_strand_id
1 'polypeptide(L)'
;MYTDNNKQRKGKALILSASIVALSLGGCAVNEKNPEAKPDPVVREKQEVNVIDIYKDTINEYVEFLNGDKEYDENTMPLSMREMSYDPYLDHFGYALMDINEDGVDELLIGSYSEDAHFFYDMYVIKDGKAKYCVKDESNVRVAGYSQDYYAITNDNKIYNYTVNGEESWTASVSSFDGSRLNLEKKYRFNSFEDATCMEWNLDTEQWQETTSEALNDFSNTYSMENFKVIPYKTLSEIK
;
A
#
# COMPACT_ATOMS: atom_id res chain seq x y z
N MET A 1 -49.28 -14.96 -16.92
CA MET A 1 -48.70 -15.16 -18.26
C MET A 1 -47.22 -14.87 -18.15
N TYR A 2 -46.41 -15.92 -18.16
CA TYR A 2 -44.95 -15.83 -18.19
C TYR A 2 -44.52 -15.64 -19.65
N THR A 3 -43.63 -14.69 -19.91
CA THR A 3 -42.81 -14.69 -21.13
C THR A 3 -41.35 -14.54 -20.73
N ASP A 4 -40.69 -15.68 -20.76
CA ASP A 4 -39.26 -15.92 -20.66
C ASP A 4 -38.57 -15.35 -21.91
N ASN A 5 -37.47 -14.62 -21.75
CA ASN A 5 -36.59 -14.24 -22.86
C ASN A 5 -35.13 -14.48 -22.45
N ASN A 6 -34.75 -15.74 -22.61
CA ASN A 6 -33.43 -16.29 -22.38
C ASN A 6 -32.53 -15.94 -23.59
N LYS A 7 -31.52 -15.09 -23.40
CA LYS A 7 -30.38 -14.95 -24.34
C LYS A 7 -29.07 -15.02 -23.58
N GLN A 8 -28.54 -16.24 -23.52
CA GLN A 8 -27.15 -16.53 -23.18
C GLN A 8 -26.18 -15.73 -24.07
N ARG A 9 -25.25 -15.01 -23.45
CA ARG A 9 -23.98 -14.62 -24.09
C ARG A 9 -22.83 -15.24 -23.30
N LYS A 10 -22.25 -16.29 -23.87
CA LYS A 10 -20.96 -16.86 -23.45
C LYS A 10 -19.85 -15.99 -24.06
N GLY A 11 -19.16 -15.21 -23.24
CA GLY A 11 -17.90 -14.55 -23.59
C GLY A 11 -16.74 -15.34 -22.97
N LYS A 12 -15.81 -15.80 -23.82
CA LYS A 12 -14.68 -16.66 -23.46
C LYS A 12 -13.55 -15.83 -22.85
N ALA A 13 -12.91 -16.37 -21.81
CA ALA A 13 -11.67 -15.87 -21.24
C ALA A 13 -10.54 -15.91 -22.27
N LEU A 14 -9.78 -14.81 -22.35
CA LEU A 14 -8.59 -14.67 -23.19
C LEU A 14 -7.37 -14.73 -22.27
N ILE A 15 -6.65 -15.85 -22.30
CA ILE A 15 -5.34 -15.99 -21.66
C ILE A 15 -4.31 -15.67 -22.74
N LEU A 16 -3.62 -14.53 -22.63
CA LEU A 16 -2.48 -14.21 -23.48
C LEU A 16 -1.22 -14.79 -22.85
N SER A 17 -0.78 -15.95 -23.34
CA SER A 17 0.58 -16.44 -23.15
C SER A 17 1.43 -16.04 -24.36
N ALA A 18 2.33 -15.08 -24.18
CA ALA A 18 3.32 -14.73 -25.19
C ALA A 18 4.53 -15.65 -25.07
N SER A 19 4.53 -16.75 -25.82
CA SER A 19 5.73 -17.56 -26.06
C SER A 19 6.47 -17.00 -27.27
N ILE A 20 7.68 -16.47 -27.06
CA ILE A 20 8.57 -16.04 -28.15
C ILE A 20 9.14 -17.28 -28.85
N VAL A 21 8.88 -17.36 -30.15
CA VAL A 21 9.37 -18.40 -31.07
C VAL A 21 10.82 -18.12 -31.45
N ALA A 22 11.67 -19.14 -31.31
CA ALA A 22 13.04 -19.15 -31.80
C ALA A 22 13.09 -19.21 -33.33
N LEU A 23 13.82 -18.29 -33.96
CA LEU A 23 14.20 -18.36 -35.36
C LEU A 23 15.51 -19.13 -35.50
N SER A 24 15.46 -20.23 -36.26
CA SER A 24 16.62 -20.98 -36.73
C SER A 24 16.75 -20.82 -38.25
N LEU A 25 17.95 -21.18 -38.76
CA LEU A 25 18.44 -21.34 -40.15
C LEU A 25 19.44 -20.26 -40.56
N GLY A 26 20.63 -20.54 -41.08
CA GLY A 26 21.42 -21.77 -41.31
C GLY A 26 22.89 -21.30 -41.47
N GLY A 27 23.90 -22.07 -41.10
CA GLY A 27 24.43 -23.17 -41.91
C GLY A 27 25.72 -22.74 -42.63
N CYS A 28 26.87 -23.18 -42.13
CA CYS A 28 28.06 -23.55 -42.92
C CYS A 28 29.10 -24.19 -41.99
N ALA A 29 29.45 -25.44 -42.28
CA ALA A 29 30.41 -26.23 -41.52
C ALA A 29 31.84 -25.90 -41.96
N VAL A 30 32.73 -25.64 -40.99
CA VAL A 30 34.17 -25.92 -41.10
C VAL A 30 34.63 -26.41 -39.72
N ASN A 31 35.38 -27.51 -39.74
CA ASN A 31 35.74 -28.34 -38.59
C ASN A 31 37.17 -28.00 -38.17
N GLU A 32 37.39 -27.32 -37.04
CA GLU A 32 38.74 -27.09 -36.48
C GLU A 32 38.73 -27.14 -34.93
N LYS A 33 39.47 -28.14 -34.41
CA LYS A 33 40.08 -28.32 -33.07
C LYS A 33 39.38 -27.70 -31.84
N ASN A 34 38.87 -28.59 -30.98
CA ASN A 34 38.36 -28.35 -29.62
C ASN A 34 39.32 -27.54 -28.73
N PRO A 35 38.97 -26.30 -28.33
CA PRO A 35 39.51 -25.64 -27.15
C PRO A 35 38.51 -25.75 -26.00
N GLU A 36 38.98 -26.23 -24.85
CA GLU A 36 38.39 -26.15 -23.50
C GLU A 36 36.93 -25.67 -23.40
N ALA A 37 36.04 -26.62 -23.05
CA ALA A 37 34.65 -26.33 -22.74
C ALA A 37 34.57 -25.25 -21.64
N LYS A 38 34.06 -24.07 -22.03
CA LYS A 38 33.63 -23.06 -21.05
C LYS A 38 32.57 -23.70 -20.15
N PRO A 39 32.61 -23.48 -18.82
CA PRO A 39 31.53 -23.94 -17.97
C PRO A 39 30.23 -23.33 -18.46
N ASP A 40 29.18 -24.15 -18.54
CA ASP A 40 27.84 -23.70 -18.86
C ASP A 40 27.48 -22.48 -17.99
N PRO A 41 26.80 -21.46 -18.54
CA PRO A 41 26.32 -20.37 -17.72
C PRO A 41 25.47 -20.98 -16.62
N VAL A 42 25.89 -20.79 -15.36
CA VAL A 42 25.10 -21.15 -14.19
C VAL A 42 23.81 -20.35 -14.31
N VAL A 43 22.76 -21.00 -14.82
CA VAL A 43 21.39 -20.53 -14.70
C VAL A 43 21.10 -20.63 -13.21
N ARG A 44 21.36 -19.53 -12.48
CA ARG A 44 20.82 -19.36 -11.15
C ARG A 44 19.32 -19.32 -11.34
N GLU A 45 18.64 -20.42 -11.01
CA GLU A 45 17.21 -20.39 -10.82
C GLU A 45 16.91 -19.21 -9.90
N LYS A 46 16.18 -18.23 -10.41
CA LYS A 46 15.72 -17.09 -9.63
C LYS A 46 14.71 -17.70 -8.66
N GLN A 47 15.18 -18.01 -7.44
CA GLN A 47 14.31 -18.51 -6.40
C GLN A 47 13.21 -17.46 -6.20
N GLU A 48 11.98 -17.84 -6.52
CA GLU A 48 10.81 -17.00 -6.35
C GLU A 48 10.68 -16.75 -4.85
N VAL A 49 11.10 -15.57 -4.39
CA VAL A 49 11.05 -15.23 -2.97
C VAL A 49 9.60 -14.93 -2.65
N ASN A 50 9.01 -15.71 -1.76
CA ASN A 50 7.66 -15.49 -1.30
C ASN A 50 7.64 -14.20 -0.46
N VAL A 51 6.92 -13.18 -0.92
CA VAL A 51 6.88 -11.85 -0.29
C VAL A 51 6.47 -11.92 1.19
N ILE A 52 5.58 -12.84 1.55
CA ILE A 52 5.19 -13.04 2.96
C ILE A 52 6.37 -13.43 3.85
N ASP A 53 7.36 -14.17 3.35
CA ASP A 53 8.52 -14.59 4.14
C ASP A 53 9.41 -13.40 4.49
N ILE A 54 9.41 -12.34 3.67
CA ILE A 54 10.14 -11.09 3.96
C ILE A 54 9.43 -10.29 5.06
N TYR A 55 8.09 -10.31 5.06
CA TYR A 55 7.27 -9.53 5.99
C TYR A 55 6.95 -10.26 7.30
N LYS A 56 7.18 -11.57 7.38
CA LYS A 56 6.80 -12.41 8.51
C LYS A 56 7.29 -11.88 9.85
N ASP A 57 8.56 -11.48 9.93
CA ASP A 57 9.15 -10.96 11.17
C ASP A 57 8.48 -9.65 11.60
N THR A 58 8.18 -8.76 10.65
CA THR A 58 7.45 -7.52 10.91
C THR A 58 6.04 -7.80 11.42
N ILE A 59 5.31 -8.74 10.80
CA ILE A 59 3.95 -9.09 11.24
C ILE A 59 3.99 -9.71 12.65
N ASN A 60 4.93 -10.63 12.89
CA ASN A 60 5.11 -11.26 14.20
C ASN A 60 5.44 -10.24 15.29
N GLU A 61 6.15 -9.16 14.97
CA GLU A 61 6.44 -8.09 15.93
C GLU A 61 5.15 -7.43 16.47
N TYR A 62 4.12 -7.23 15.63
CA TYR A 62 2.81 -6.75 16.09
C TYR A 62 2.13 -7.77 16.99
N VAL A 63 2.21 -9.07 16.65
CA VAL A 63 1.60 -10.15 17.45
C VAL A 63 2.24 -10.24 18.84
N GLU A 64 3.57 -10.28 18.90
CA GLU A 64 4.33 -10.31 20.17
C GLU A 64 4.02 -9.08 21.03
N PHE A 65 3.98 -7.89 20.41
CA PHE A 65 3.66 -6.66 21.12
C PHE A 65 2.24 -6.66 21.70
N LEU A 66 1.23 -7.02 20.91
CA LEU A 66 -0.17 -7.03 21.34
C LEU A 66 -0.48 -8.15 22.35
N ASN A 67 0.26 -9.26 22.33
CA ASN A 67 0.19 -10.29 23.37
C ASN A 67 0.87 -9.87 24.70
N GLY A 68 1.60 -8.76 24.70
CA GLY A 68 2.37 -8.30 25.86
C GLY A 68 3.72 -9.01 26.04
N ASP A 69 4.19 -9.74 25.03
CA ASP A 69 5.50 -10.41 25.02
C ASP A 69 6.64 -9.42 24.72
N LYS A 70 6.30 -8.20 24.27
CA LYS A 70 7.24 -7.15 23.92
C LYS A 70 6.79 -5.79 24.46
N GLU A 71 7.70 -5.06 25.11
CA GLU A 71 7.45 -3.68 25.55
C GLU A 71 7.54 -2.69 24.37
N TYR A 72 6.77 -1.60 24.46
CA TYR A 72 6.81 -0.54 23.46
C TYR A 72 8.14 0.22 23.53
N ASP A 73 8.80 0.41 22.39
CA ASP A 73 9.96 1.28 22.23
C ASP A 73 9.71 2.31 21.13
N GLU A 74 9.54 3.56 21.53
CA GLU A 74 9.26 4.70 20.64
C GLU A 74 10.33 4.94 19.57
N ASN A 75 11.56 4.44 19.75
CA ASN A 75 12.65 4.63 18.80
C ASN A 75 12.60 3.61 17.65
N THR A 76 12.01 2.44 17.90
CA THR A 76 12.07 1.30 16.98
C THR A 76 10.69 0.93 16.45
N MET A 77 9.64 1.06 17.27
CA MET A 77 8.27 0.70 16.94
C MET A 77 7.47 1.87 16.37
N PRO A 78 6.45 1.59 15.53
CA PRO A 78 5.58 2.63 15.02
C PRO A 78 4.60 3.10 16.10
N LEU A 79 4.13 4.33 15.97
CA LEU A 79 3.17 4.91 16.90
C LEU A 79 1.87 4.10 16.97
N SER A 80 1.44 3.56 15.84
CA SER A 80 0.27 2.70 15.70
C SER A 80 0.28 1.54 16.70
N MET A 81 1.41 0.87 16.95
CA MET A 81 1.50 -0.21 17.94
C MET A 81 1.10 0.28 19.33
N ARG A 82 1.68 1.39 19.80
CA ARG A 82 1.32 1.98 21.09
C ARG A 82 -0.18 2.23 21.17
N GLU A 83 -0.74 2.78 20.11
CA GLU A 83 -2.15 3.12 20.08
C GLU A 83 -3.07 1.89 20.00
N MET A 84 -2.69 0.87 19.22
CA MET A 84 -3.36 -0.44 19.19
C MET A 84 -3.34 -1.13 20.55
N SER A 85 -2.34 -0.88 21.40
CA SER A 85 -2.26 -1.46 22.75
C SER A 85 -3.40 -1.04 23.69
N TYR A 86 -4.10 0.06 23.37
CA TYR A 86 -5.31 0.46 24.10
C TYR A 86 -6.51 -0.45 23.82
N ASP A 87 -6.43 -1.26 22.75
CA ASP A 87 -7.42 -2.27 22.36
C ASP A 87 -6.71 -3.60 22.04
N PRO A 88 -6.15 -4.32 23.03
CA PRO A 88 -5.14 -5.37 22.81
C PRO A 88 -5.69 -6.70 22.27
N TYR A 89 -6.85 -6.70 21.62
CA TYR A 89 -7.44 -7.90 21.04
C TYR A 89 -6.90 -8.12 19.62
N LEU A 90 -6.11 -9.18 19.43
CA LEU A 90 -5.48 -9.50 18.14
C LEU A 90 -6.48 -9.64 16.98
N ASP A 91 -7.71 -10.07 17.26
CA ASP A 91 -8.77 -10.23 16.26
C ASP A 91 -9.34 -8.90 15.75
N HIS A 92 -9.05 -7.78 16.43
CA HIS A 92 -9.40 -6.43 15.98
C HIS A 92 -8.40 -5.83 14.98
N PHE A 93 -7.28 -6.50 14.73
CA PHE A 93 -6.23 -6.03 13.81
C PHE A 93 -5.87 -7.08 12.78
N GLY A 94 -5.32 -6.63 11.65
CA GLY A 94 -4.97 -7.50 10.55
C GLY A 94 -3.84 -6.96 9.70
N TYR A 95 -3.38 -7.83 8.80
CA TYR A 95 -2.41 -7.51 7.77
C TYR A 95 -2.96 -7.85 6.38
N ALA A 96 -2.55 -7.07 5.38
CA ALA A 96 -2.86 -7.35 3.98
C ALA A 96 -1.58 -7.22 3.14
N LEU A 97 -1.48 -8.04 2.09
CA LEU A 97 -0.46 -7.92 1.04
C LEU A 97 -1.17 -7.42 -0.21
N MET A 98 -0.73 -6.29 -0.74
CA MET A 98 -1.33 -5.65 -1.91
C MET A 98 -0.26 -4.95 -2.73
N ASP A 99 -0.17 -5.26 -4.03
CA ASP A 99 0.58 -4.50 -5.02
C ASP A 99 -0.16 -3.18 -5.34
N ILE A 100 0.23 -2.09 -4.67
CA ILE A 100 -0.47 -0.81 -4.75
C ILE A 100 -0.03 -0.01 -5.97
N ASN A 101 1.25 -0.04 -6.31
CA ASN A 101 1.83 0.69 -7.45
C ASN A 101 1.80 -0.11 -8.77
N GLU A 102 1.28 -1.35 -8.76
CA GLU A 102 1.20 -2.26 -9.90
C GLU A 102 2.57 -2.62 -10.49
N ASP A 103 3.60 -2.73 -9.64
CA ASP A 103 4.96 -3.12 -10.06
C ASP A 103 5.25 -4.62 -9.99
N GLY A 104 4.29 -5.40 -9.49
CA GLY A 104 4.38 -6.85 -9.30
C GLY A 104 4.94 -7.28 -7.94
N VAL A 105 5.14 -6.36 -7.00
CA VAL A 105 5.57 -6.63 -5.62
C VAL A 105 4.48 -6.15 -4.67
N ASP A 106 3.98 -7.04 -3.82
CA ASP A 106 3.02 -6.64 -2.79
C ASP A 106 3.68 -5.80 -1.69
N GLU A 107 3.00 -4.73 -1.26
CA GLU A 107 3.27 -4.04 -0.01
C GLU A 107 2.50 -4.65 1.16
N LEU A 108 3.06 -4.52 2.36
CA LEU A 108 2.40 -4.91 3.61
C LEU A 108 1.64 -3.73 4.20
N LEU A 109 0.36 -3.93 4.47
CA LEU A 109 -0.49 -3.01 5.22
C LEU A 109 -0.82 -3.61 6.59
N ILE A 110 -0.79 -2.80 7.64
CA ILE A 110 -1.28 -3.14 8.98
C ILE A 110 -2.41 -2.17 9.35
N GLY A 111 -3.51 -2.68 9.89
CA GLY A 111 -4.66 -1.85 10.25
C GLY A 111 -5.68 -2.54 11.12
N SER A 112 -6.80 -1.85 11.37
CA SER A 112 -7.94 -2.44 12.07
C SER A 112 -8.68 -3.41 11.14
N TYR A 113 -8.92 -4.61 11.65
CA TYR A 113 -9.62 -5.67 10.94
C TYR A 113 -11.13 -5.48 11.03
N SER A 114 -11.77 -5.42 9.88
CA SER A 114 -13.21 -5.67 9.69
C SER A 114 -13.45 -6.12 8.25
N GLU A 115 -14.59 -6.76 7.98
CA GLU A 115 -14.91 -7.26 6.62
C GLU A 115 -15.00 -6.14 5.58
N ASP A 116 -15.37 -4.93 6.01
CA ASP A 116 -15.49 -3.72 5.18
C ASP A 116 -14.40 -2.69 5.55
N ALA A 117 -13.22 -3.16 5.96
CA ALA A 117 -12.13 -2.27 6.35
C ALA A 117 -11.58 -1.49 5.15
N HIS A 118 -11.58 -0.17 5.27
CA HIS A 118 -11.04 0.74 4.24
C HIS A 118 -9.72 1.40 4.64
N PHE A 119 -9.33 1.28 5.91
CA PHE A 119 -8.24 2.06 6.48
C PHE A 119 -7.08 1.20 6.93
N PHE A 120 -5.87 1.72 6.74
CA PHE A 120 -4.64 1.18 7.29
C PHE A 120 -3.91 2.23 8.13
N TYR A 121 -3.04 1.74 9.01
CA TYR A 121 -2.24 2.54 9.93
C TYR A 121 -0.78 2.55 9.50
N ASP A 122 -0.22 1.39 9.17
CA ASP A 122 1.16 1.29 8.71
C ASP A 122 1.24 0.64 7.34
N MET A 123 2.27 1.03 6.60
CA MET A 123 2.61 0.47 5.31
C MET A 123 4.11 0.18 5.28
N TYR A 124 4.47 -1.01 4.80
CA TYR A 124 5.85 -1.43 4.62
C TYR A 124 6.12 -1.86 3.18
N VAL A 125 7.27 -1.44 2.67
CA VAL A 125 7.80 -1.78 1.34
C VAL A 125 8.98 -2.72 1.47
N ILE A 126 9.32 -3.44 0.40
CA ILE A 126 10.56 -4.20 0.32
C ILE A 126 11.66 -3.30 -0.23
N LYS A 127 12.70 -3.09 0.58
CA LYS A 127 13.91 -2.39 0.15
C LYS A 127 15.15 -3.18 0.56
N ASP A 128 16.05 -3.40 -0.39
CA ASP A 128 17.26 -4.20 -0.20
C ASP A 128 16.96 -5.61 0.37
N GLY A 129 15.83 -6.21 -0.06
CA GLY A 129 15.38 -7.53 0.37
C GLY A 129 14.85 -7.60 1.81
N LYS A 130 14.52 -6.46 2.41
CA LYS A 130 13.99 -6.36 3.78
C LYS A 130 12.74 -5.50 3.83
N ALA A 131 11.83 -5.84 4.73
CA ALA A 131 10.72 -4.96 5.08
C ALA A 131 11.25 -3.63 5.65
N LYS A 132 10.72 -2.52 5.13
CA LYS A 132 11.00 -1.15 5.57
C LYS A 132 9.72 -0.35 5.61
N TYR A 133 9.60 0.57 6.56
CA TYR A 133 8.49 1.51 6.58
C TYR A 133 8.41 2.28 5.26
N CYS A 134 7.21 2.40 4.72
CA CYS A 134 6.91 3.40 3.70
C CYS A 134 7.02 4.79 4.34
N VAL A 135 7.48 5.77 3.57
CA VAL A 135 7.66 7.15 4.02
C VAL A 135 6.84 8.13 3.18
N LYS A 136 6.43 9.25 3.79
CA LYS A 136 5.60 10.31 3.19
C LYS A 136 6.39 11.28 2.31
N ASP A 137 7.70 11.42 2.56
CA ASP A 137 8.53 12.47 1.98
C ASP A 137 10.04 12.17 2.11
N GLU A 138 10.87 13.10 1.64
CA GLU A 138 12.34 13.04 1.73
C GLU A 138 12.88 13.19 3.15
N SER A 139 12.06 13.68 4.08
CA SER A 139 12.39 13.76 5.50
C SER A 139 12.24 12.40 6.20
N ASN A 140 11.89 11.35 5.46
CA ASN A 140 11.69 9.98 5.94
C ASN A 140 10.60 9.87 7.03
N VAL A 141 9.60 10.74 6.98
CA VAL A 141 8.45 10.64 7.88
C VAL A 141 7.68 9.37 7.54
N ARG A 142 7.48 8.48 8.53
CA ARG A 142 6.82 7.19 8.31
C ARG A 142 5.34 7.38 7.94
N VAL A 143 4.82 6.45 7.16
CA VAL A 143 3.38 6.19 7.09
C VAL A 143 3.00 5.47 8.38
N ALA A 144 2.43 6.23 9.32
CA ALA A 144 2.05 5.75 10.64
C ALA A 144 0.78 6.50 11.05
N GLY A 145 -0.32 5.78 11.11
CA GLY A 145 -1.64 6.27 11.46
C GLY A 145 -2.14 5.70 12.77
N TYR A 146 -3.19 6.31 13.30
CA TYR A 146 -4.08 5.77 14.31
C TYR A 146 -5.31 6.68 14.46
N SER A 147 -6.53 6.09 14.52
CA SER A 147 -7.83 6.71 14.85
C SER A 147 -8.14 8.06 14.17
N GLN A 148 -7.43 9.11 14.57
CA GLN A 148 -7.48 10.47 14.04
C GLN A 148 -6.47 10.77 12.92
N ASP A 149 -5.49 9.90 12.65
CA ASP A 149 -4.61 9.93 11.49
C ASP A 149 -4.73 8.59 10.76
N TYR A 150 -5.40 8.52 9.61
CA TYR A 150 -5.59 7.24 8.92
C TYR A 150 -5.34 7.37 7.43
N TYR A 151 -5.11 6.23 6.80
CA TYR A 151 -4.86 6.14 5.36
C TYR A 151 -5.85 5.22 4.71
N ALA A 152 -6.18 5.49 3.46
CA ALA A 152 -7.01 4.64 2.62
C ALA A 152 -6.39 4.51 1.23
N ILE A 153 -6.74 3.45 0.53
CA ILE A 153 -6.38 3.29 -0.88
C ILE A 153 -7.59 3.69 -1.71
N THR A 154 -7.42 4.64 -2.61
CA THR A 154 -8.47 5.07 -3.53
C THR A 154 -8.64 4.05 -4.67
N ASN A 155 -9.79 4.10 -5.36
CA ASN A 155 -10.03 3.24 -6.51
C ASN A 155 -9.03 3.43 -7.67
N ASP A 156 -8.37 4.59 -7.76
CA ASP A 156 -7.31 4.90 -8.72
C ASP A 156 -5.89 4.69 -8.17
N ASN A 157 -5.73 3.83 -7.15
CA ASN A 157 -4.43 3.43 -6.56
C ASN A 157 -3.63 4.56 -5.90
N LYS A 158 -4.30 5.63 -5.48
CA LYS A 158 -3.67 6.66 -4.66
C LYS A 158 -3.84 6.36 -3.19
N ILE A 159 -2.98 6.96 -2.38
CA ILE A 159 -3.06 6.92 -0.93
C ILE A 159 -3.70 8.21 -0.46
N TYR A 160 -4.91 8.09 0.09
CA TYR A 160 -5.57 9.15 0.84
C TYR A 160 -5.06 9.13 2.28
N ASN A 161 -4.87 10.31 2.88
CA ASN A 161 -4.58 10.46 4.31
C ASN A 161 -5.48 11.55 4.88
N TYR A 162 -6.01 11.30 6.07
CA TYR A 162 -6.77 12.28 6.86
C TYR A 162 -6.21 12.33 8.27
N THR A 163 -5.94 13.54 8.76
CA THR A 163 -5.37 13.79 10.08
C THR A 163 -6.16 14.88 10.80
N VAL A 164 -6.64 14.60 12.02
CA VAL A 164 -7.19 15.62 12.92
C VAL A 164 -6.03 16.31 13.64
N ASN A 165 -5.93 17.64 13.53
CA ASN A 165 -4.87 18.45 14.17
C ASN A 165 -5.32 19.09 15.50
N GLY A 166 -6.55 18.83 15.93
CA GLY A 166 -7.21 19.44 17.09
C GLY A 166 -8.73 19.43 16.92
N GLU A 167 -9.46 19.93 17.92
CA GLU A 167 -10.95 19.87 17.93
C GLU A 167 -11.60 20.50 16.68
N GLU A 168 -10.97 21.53 16.12
CA GLU A 168 -11.52 22.35 15.04
C GLU A 168 -10.64 22.40 13.78
N SER A 169 -9.64 21.52 13.64
CA SER A 169 -8.81 21.49 12.43
C SER A 169 -8.46 20.09 11.98
N TRP A 170 -8.49 19.87 10.67
CA TRP A 170 -8.05 18.64 10.04
C TRP A 170 -7.25 18.94 8.77
N THR A 171 -6.43 17.98 8.38
CA THR A 171 -5.67 17.93 7.15
C THR A 171 -6.14 16.72 6.35
N ALA A 172 -6.29 16.86 5.04
CA ALA A 172 -6.47 15.72 4.16
C ALA A 172 -5.54 15.82 2.97
N SER A 173 -5.02 14.70 2.49
CA SER A 173 -4.12 14.67 1.34
C SER A 173 -4.33 13.44 0.49
N VAL A 174 -3.91 13.54 -0.76
CA VAL A 174 -3.78 12.40 -1.66
C VAL A 174 -2.38 12.39 -2.23
N SER A 175 -1.80 11.19 -2.29
CA SER A 175 -0.45 10.94 -2.80
C SER A 175 -0.47 9.77 -3.77
N SER A 176 0.35 9.83 -4.81
CA SER A 176 0.72 8.62 -5.56
C SER A 176 1.78 7.84 -4.78
N PHE A 177 1.96 6.57 -5.13
CA PHE A 177 2.97 5.70 -4.53
C PHE A 177 3.83 5.08 -5.64
N ASP A 178 5.14 5.14 -5.48
CA ASP A 178 6.10 4.73 -6.53
C ASP A 178 6.83 3.40 -6.24
N GLY A 179 6.40 2.65 -5.22
CA GLY A 179 7.07 1.43 -4.76
C GLY A 179 8.09 1.69 -3.65
N SER A 180 8.43 2.96 -3.39
CA SER A 180 9.42 3.33 -2.37
C SER A 180 8.91 4.35 -1.36
N ARG A 181 8.12 5.32 -1.82
CA ARG A 181 7.59 6.40 -1.00
C ARG A 181 6.28 6.94 -1.56
N LEU A 182 5.56 7.66 -0.71
CA LEU A 182 4.44 8.48 -1.16
C LEU A 182 4.96 9.76 -1.82
N ASN A 183 4.32 10.17 -2.91
CA ASN A 183 4.57 11.43 -3.60
C ASN A 183 3.31 12.29 -3.50
N LEU A 184 3.38 13.37 -2.71
CA LEU A 184 2.23 14.22 -2.41
C LEU A 184 1.71 14.91 -3.68
N GLU A 185 0.41 14.76 -3.97
CA GLU A 185 -0.23 15.41 -5.13
C GLU A 185 -1.13 16.58 -4.73
N LYS A 186 -1.90 16.43 -3.65
CA LYS A 186 -2.73 17.50 -3.09
C LYS A 186 -2.82 17.35 -1.59
N LYS A 187 -2.91 18.49 -0.90
CA LYS A 187 -3.13 18.55 0.54
C LYS A 187 -3.94 19.78 0.88
N TYR A 188 -4.98 19.57 1.66
CA TYR A 188 -5.85 20.60 2.17
C TYR A 188 -5.81 20.60 3.70
N ARG A 189 -6.06 21.77 4.27
CA ARG A 189 -6.32 21.95 5.68
C ARG A 189 -7.61 22.74 5.82
N PHE A 190 -8.45 22.28 6.72
CA PHE A 190 -9.60 23.02 7.16
C PHE A 190 -9.43 23.43 8.62
N ASN A 191 -9.96 24.59 8.96
CA ASN A 191 -10.04 25.09 10.30
C ASN A 191 -11.43 25.71 10.50
N SER A 192 -12.16 25.27 11.53
CA SER A 192 -13.54 25.69 11.83
C SER A 192 -13.68 26.71 12.96
N PHE A 193 -12.57 27.33 13.43
CA PHE A 193 -12.65 28.46 14.37
C PHE A 193 -13.47 29.63 13.79
N GLU A 194 -13.71 30.68 14.60
CA GLU A 194 -14.61 31.82 14.32
C GLU A 194 -14.53 32.36 12.87
N ASP A 195 -13.34 32.34 12.26
CA ASP A 195 -13.13 32.56 10.84
C ASP A 195 -12.70 31.26 10.14
N ALA A 196 -13.69 30.46 9.71
CA ALA A 196 -13.40 29.18 9.07
C ALA A 196 -12.52 29.37 7.84
N THR A 197 -11.35 28.72 7.81
CA THR A 197 -10.37 28.85 6.72
C THR A 197 -10.18 27.53 6.00
N CYS A 198 -10.16 27.61 4.67
CA CYS A 198 -9.79 26.53 3.78
C CYS A 198 -8.42 26.88 3.20
N MET A 199 -7.43 26.00 3.42
CA MET A 199 -6.08 26.19 2.93
C MET A 199 -5.69 25.02 2.04
N GLU A 200 -4.99 25.31 0.95
CA GLU A 200 -4.32 24.32 0.10
C GLU A 200 -2.80 24.42 0.32
N TRP A 201 -2.12 23.28 0.31
CA TRP A 201 -0.67 23.25 0.31
C TRP A 201 -0.15 23.43 -1.11
N ASN A 202 0.63 24.48 -1.33
CA ASN A 202 1.31 24.69 -2.59
C ASN A 202 2.57 23.82 -2.63
N LEU A 203 2.62 22.87 -3.56
CA LEU A 203 3.74 21.93 -3.71
C LEU A 203 5.04 22.59 -4.17
N ASP A 204 4.96 23.68 -4.93
CA ASP A 204 6.14 24.35 -5.48
C ASP A 204 6.80 25.26 -4.44
N THR A 205 6.00 25.93 -3.62
CA THR A 205 6.50 26.89 -2.61
C THR A 205 6.60 26.28 -1.22
N GLU A 206 6.04 25.09 -1.00
CA GLU A 206 5.92 24.45 0.31
C GLU A 206 5.28 25.38 1.35
N GLN A 207 4.23 26.09 0.95
CA GLN A 207 3.47 27.01 1.83
C GLN A 207 1.97 26.76 1.73
N TRP A 208 1.26 27.03 2.83
CA TRP A 208 -0.19 27.08 2.84
C TRP A 208 -0.68 28.37 2.15
N GLN A 209 -1.65 28.23 1.26
CA GLN A 209 -2.35 29.34 0.61
C GLN A 209 -3.86 29.20 0.81
N GLU A 210 -4.56 30.33 0.91
CA GLU A 210 -6.02 30.31 0.98
C GLU A 210 -6.62 29.68 -0.27
N THR A 211 -7.68 28.90 -0.09
CA THR A 211 -8.46 28.29 -1.17
C THR A 211 -9.95 28.42 -0.87
N THR A 212 -10.79 27.95 -1.79
CA THR A 212 -12.25 28.02 -1.66
C THR A 212 -12.82 26.79 -0.96
N SER A 213 -13.95 26.96 -0.29
CA SER A 213 -14.72 25.82 0.24
C SER A 213 -15.24 24.90 -0.87
N GLU A 214 -15.44 25.42 -2.09
CA GLU A 214 -15.79 24.62 -3.27
C GLU A 214 -14.67 23.63 -3.63
N ALA A 215 -13.42 24.09 -3.70
CA ALA A 215 -12.27 23.22 -3.98
C ALA A 215 -12.11 22.13 -2.91
N LEU A 216 -12.32 22.48 -1.63
CA LEU A 216 -12.28 21.52 -0.54
C LEU A 216 -13.42 20.49 -0.63
N ASN A 217 -14.64 20.94 -0.94
CA ASN A 217 -15.79 20.06 -1.10
C ASN A 217 -15.60 19.10 -2.28
N ASP A 218 -15.09 19.60 -3.41
CA ASP A 218 -14.77 18.76 -4.57
C ASP A 218 -13.73 17.70 -4.21
N PHE A 219 -12.69 18.06 -3.45
CA PHE A 219 -11.69 17.13 -2.96
C PHE A 219 -12.31 16.05 -2.06
N SER A 220 -13.10 16.45 -1.06
CA SER A 220 -13.75 15.52 -0.12
C SER A 220 -14.78 14.61 -0.80
N ASN A 221 -15.50 15.11 -1.81
CA ASN A 221 -16.45 14.31 -2.59
C ASN A 221 -15.71 13.32 -3.51
N THR A 222 -14.55 13.70 -4.03
CA THR A 222 -13.72 12.80 -4.83
C THR A 222 -13.14 11.69 -3.96
N TYR A 223 -12.64 12.03 -2.78
CA TYR A 223 -12.00 11.12 -1.84
C TYR A 223 -12.89 10.85 -0.62
N SER A 224 -14.06 10.29 -0.87
CA SER A 224 -15.00 9.79 0.13
C SER A 224 -14.82 8.29 0.35
N MET A 225 -15.31 7.79 1.49
CA MET A 225 -15.21 6.37 1.87
C MET A 225 -15.76 5.41 0.80
N GLU A 226 -16.81 5.81 0.07
CA GLU A 226 -17.40 5.02 -1.02
C GLU A 226 -16.45 4.84 -2.23
N ASN A 227 -15.42 5.68 -2.32
CA ASN A 227 -14.40 5.65 -3.38
C ASN A 227 -13.08 5.02 -2.90
N PHE A 228 -13.05 4.48 -1.67
CA PHE A 228 -11.92 3.74 -1.15
C PHE A 228 -12.09 2.24 -1.38
N LYS A 229 -10.98 1.56 -1.65
CA LYS A 229 -10.95 0.11 -1.75
C LYS A 229 -11.21 -0.52 -0.39
N VAL A 230 -11.87 -1.67 -0.39
CA VAL A 230 -11.88 -2.57 0.77
C VAL A 230 -10.54 -3.30 0.82
N ILE A 231 -9.89 -3.28 1.98
CA ILE A 231 -8.61 -3.94 2.23
C ILE A 231 -8.89 -5.38 2.70
N PRO A 232 -8.39 -6.40 1.99
CA PRO A 232 -8.66 -7.80 2.30
C PRO A 232 -7.77 -8.30 3.44
N TYR A 233 -7.97 -7.77 4.64
CA TYR A 233 -7.15 -8.13 5.80
C TYR A 233 -7.29 -9.61 6.17
N LYS A 234 -6.16 -10.19 6.60
CA LYS A 234 -6.11 -11.41 7.40
C LYS A 234 -5.89 -11.00 8.85
N THR A 235 -6.64 -11.59 9.77
CA THR A 235 -6.54 -11.24 11.18
C THR A 235 -5.18 -11.66 11.78
N LEU A 236 -4.65 -10.85 12.71
CA LEU A 236 -3.42 -11.19 13.43
C LEU A 236 -3.61 -12.39 14.37
N SER A 237 -4.85 -12.68 14.81
CA SER A 237 -5.12 -13.81 15.71
C SER A 237 -4.92 -15.19 15.06
N GLU A 238 -4.82 -15.26 13.72
CA GLU A 238 -4.59 -16.51 12.98
C GLU A 238 -3.11 -16.89 12.90
N ILE A 239 -2.21 -16.00 13.32
CA ILE A 239 -0.76 -16.21 13.29
C ILE A 239 -0.36 -17.03 14.51
N LYS A 240 0.41 -18.11 14.26
CA LYS A 240 0.84 -19.09 15.27
C LYS A 240 2.34 -19.11 15.45
#